data_AF-A0AAE9M5X7-F1
#
_entry.id   AF-A0AAE9M5X7-F1
#
_cell.length_a   1.000
_cell.length_b   1.000
_cell.length_c   1.000
_cell.angle_alpha   90.00
_cell.angle_beta   90.00
_cell.angle_gamma   90.00
#
_symmetry.space_group_name_H-M   'P 1'
#
loop_
_entity.id
_entity.type
_entity.pdbx_description
1 polymer ?
#
loop_
_entity_poly.entity_id
_entity_poly.type
_entity_poly.pdbx_seq_one_letter_code
_entity_poly.pdbx_strand_id
1 'polypeptide(L)'
;MLITQWLEGAFNIMRTLILLTSFLCFTQSANAEWIDIFKDGKEVYSVDKESMDIDLENEKAKIWVKNTVNISKPKLNDVVEVKTYFDIACKQRALNLISMVSYNNKNKVVKSFNPSTPLKINAIPETVGGNIFHAMCQDLIPAMKDQPFEKFTSSVIKTDQCLKDAVNSKRYSVANKNKLKDIALEKCNSLLNNSYNTGVSYASIEKGENLTDEEAQVVKLKIYNRLEEKLDFYIQ
;
A
#
# COMPACT_ATOMS: atom_id res chain seq x y z
N MET A 1 -46.57 -32.76 10.15
CA MET A 1 -45.10 -32.70 10.39
C MET A 1 -44.39 -32.19 9.13
N LEU A 2 -44.69 -30.94 8.72
CA LEU A 2 -44.15 -30.36 7.46
C LEU A 2 -44.02 -28.82 7.51
N ILE A 3 -44.29 -28.19 8.66
CA ILE A 3 -44.23 -26.72 8.82
C ILE A 3 -42.98 -26.28 9.57
N THR A 4 -42.34 -27.16 10.35
CA THR A 4 -41.15 -26.83 11.14
C THR A 4 -39.84 -26.83 10.35
N GLN A 5 -39.77 -27.49 9.19
CA GLN A 5 -38.56 -27.52 8.35
C GLN A 5 -38.32 -26.25 7.51
N TRP A 6 -39.33 -25.38 7.37
CA TRP A 6 -39.20 -24.14 6.59
C TRP A 6 -38.64 -22.96 7.40
N LEU A 7 -38.70 -23.02 8.74
CA LEU A 7 -38.26 -21.92 9.61
C LEU A 7 -36.76 -21.97 9.95
N GLU A 8 -36.13 -23.15 9.93
CA GLU A 8 -34.68 -23.29 10.16
C GLU A 8 -33.84 -22.85 8.93
N GLY A 9 -34.39 -23.00 7.72
CA GLY A 9 -33.76 -22.52 6.49
C GLY A 9 -33.72 -21.00 6.38
N ALA A 10 -34.77 -20.30 6.81
CA ALA A 10 -34.87 -18.85 6.71
C ALA A 10 -33.98 -18.11 7.73
N PHE A 11 -33.79 -18.68 8.92
CA PHE A 11 -33.01 -18.05 10.00
C PHE A 11 -31.51 -18.02 9.71
N ASN A 12 -30.96 -19.06 9.07
CA ASN A 12 -29.56 -19.11 8.66
C ASN A 12 -29.26 -18.22 7.45
N ILE A 13 -30.21 -18.04 6.53
CA ILE A 13 -30.04 -17.14 5.37
C ILE A 13 -30.00 -15.68 5.84
N MET A 14 -30.86 -15.29 6.80
CA MET A 14 -30.91 -13.92 7.32
C MET A 14 -29.67 -13.55 8.16
N ARG A 15 -29.09 -14.49 8.92
CA ARG A 15 -27.83 -14.27 9.66
C ARG A 15 -26.60 -14.18 8.76
N THR A 16 -26.60 -14.92 7.65
CA THR A 16 -25.52 -14.89 6.65
C THR A 16 -25.61 -13.62 5.78
N LEU A 17 -26.82 -13.10 5.53
CA LEU A 17 -27.00 -11.86 4.77
C LEU A 17 -26.50 -10.61 5.52
N ILE A 18 -26.65 -10.56 6.85
CA ILE A 18 -26.23 -9.41 7.67
C ILE A 18 -24.69 -9.31 7.75
N LEU A 19 -23.97 -10.42 7.64
CA LEU A 19 -22.50 -10.42 7.60
C LEU A 19 -21.93 -10.04 6.22
N LEU A 20 -22.69 -10.26 5.14
CA LEU A 20 -22.29 -9.88 3.78
C LEU A 20 -22.56 -8.41 3.46
N THR A 21 -23.59 -7.79 4.05
CA THR A 21 -23.91 -6.37 3.81
C THR A 21 -22.97 -5.41 4.52
N SER A 22 -22.30 -5.84 5.61
CA SER A 22 -21.24 -5.07 6.26
C SER A 22 -19.93 -4.98 5.44
N PHE A 23 -19.79 -5.74 4.35
CA PHE A 23 -18.58 -5.77 3.53
C PHE A 23 -18.70 -4.98 2.19
N LEU A 24 -19.91 -4.60 1.78
CA LEU A 24 -20.13 -3.91 0.50
C LEU A 24 -20.07 -2.37 0.60
N CYS A 25 -19.82 -1.80 1.78
CA CYS A 25 -19.63 -0.35 1.96
C CYS A 25 -18.16 0.12 2.00
N PHE A 26 -17.20 -0.74 1.62
CA PHE A 26 -15.77 -0.34 1.52
C PHE A 26 -15.29 -0.04 0.10
N THR A 27 -16.19 0.10 -0.88
CA THR A 27 -15.84 0.85 -2.09
C THR A 27 -16.23 2.30 -1.88
N GLN A 28 -15.57 2.95 -0.92
CA GLN A 28 -15.27 4.36 -1.13
C GLN A 28 -14.53 4.34 -2.47
N SER A 29 -15.14 4.89 -3.51
CA SER A 29 -14.37 5.28 -4.69
C SER A 29 -13.19 6.07 -4.12
N ALA A 30 -12.01 5.48 -4.12
CA ALA A 30 -10.80 6.04 -3.55
C ALA A 30 -10.54 7.33 -4.33
N ASN A 31 -11.13 8.42 -3.85
CA ASN A 31 -10.76 9.75 -4.27
C ASN A 31 -9.39 9.92 -3.64
N ALA A 32 -8.35 9.62 -4.42
CA ALA A 32 -6.96 9.75 -4.03
C ALA A 32 -6.80 10.94 -3.07
N GLU A 33 -6.54 10.65 -1.80
CA GLU A 33 -6.35 11.69 -0.79
C GLU A 33 -4.99 12.33 -1.03
N TRP A 34 -5.00 13.53 -1.63
CA TRP A 34 -3.79 14.29 -1.92
C TRP A 34 -3.38 15.08 -0.68
N ILE A 35 -2.19 14.79 -0.15
CA ILE A 35 -1.60 15.49 0.98
C ILE A 35 -0.65 16.55 0.45
N ASP A 36 -0.86 17.82 0.78
CA ASP A 36 0.07 18.90 0.44
C ASP A 36 1.39 18.70 1.18
N ILE A 37 2.50 18.63 0.42
CA ILE A 37 3.86 18.45 0.97
C ILE A 37 4.64 19.76 1.07
N PHE A 38 4.48 20.69 0.12
CA PHE A 38 5.00 22.06 0.24
C PHE A 38 4.34 22.99 -0.79
N LYS A 39 4.60 24.29 -0.64
CA LYS A 39 4.15 25.34 -1.56
C LYS A 39 5.34 26.18 -2.00
N ASP A 40 5.40 26.52 -3.28
CA ASP A 40 6.42 27.39 -3.85
C ASP A 40 5.76 28.50 -4.68
N GLY A 41 5.60 29.67 -4.07
CA GLY A 41 4.91 30.80 -4.67
C GLY A 41 3.47 30.48 -5.06
N LYS A 42 3.23 30.23 -6.35
CA LYS A 42 1.91 29.91 -6.92
C LYS A 42 1.69 28.40 -7.11
N GLU A 43 2.70 27.59 -6.85
CA GLU A 43 2.66 26.15 -7.03
C GLU A 43 2.39 25.46 -5.70
N VAL A 44 1.50 24.47 -5.72
CA VAL A 44 1.23 23.58 -4.59
C VAL A 44 1.63 22.18 -5.00
N TYR A 45 2.48 21.56 -4.20
CA TYR A 45 2.94 20.21 -4.41
C TYR A 45 2.24 19.29 -3.41
N SER A 46 1.59 18.25 -3.91
CA SER A 46 0.86 17.28 -3.11
C SER A 46 1.24 15.85 -3.51
N VAL A 47 1.04 14.89 -2.61
CA VAL A 47 1.28 13.47 -2.86
C VAL A 47 0.05 12.63 -2.63
N ASP A 48 -0.12 11.59 -3.43
CA ASP A 48 -1.21 10.62 -3.26
C ASP A 48 -0.73 9.51 -2.33
N LYS A 49 -1.15 9.59 -1.06
CA LYS A 49 -0.75 8.62 -0.02
C LYS A 49 -1.28 7.22 -0.33
N GLU A 50 -2.49 7.12 -0.86
CA GLU A 50 -3.15 5.83 -1.11
C GLU A 50 -2.48 5.05 -2.25
N SER A 51 -1.90 5.77 -3.23
CA SER A 51 -1.16 5.16 -4.35
C SER A 51 0.31 4.84 -4.07
N MET A 52 0.80 5.14 -2.86
CA MET A 52 2.22 5.02 -2.52
C MET A 52 2.65 3.56 -2.35
N ASP A 53 3.64 3.13 -3.13
CA ASP A 53 4.34 1.85 -2.95
C ASP A 53 5.61 2.09 -2.13
N ILE A 54 5.57 1.79 -0.83
CA ILE A 54 6.62 2.14 0.14
C ILE A 54 7.38 0.91 0.67
N ASP A 55 8.71 0.99 0.65
CA ASP A 55 9.62 0.09 1.32
C ASP A 55 10.31 0.84 2.48
N LEU A 56 9.70 0.76 3.66
CA LEU A 56 10.14 1.46 4.88
C LEU A 56 11.51 1.03 5.41
N GLU A 57 11.98 -0.18 5.08
CA GLU A 57 13.29 -0.67 5.56
C GLU A 57 14.43 -0.08 4.72
N ASN A 58 14.22 -0.06 3.40
CA ASN A 58 15.17 0.55 2.48
C ASN A 58 14.97 2.06 2.33
N GLU A 59 13.92 2.61 2.95
CA GLU A 59 13.50 4.01 2.86
C GLU A 59 13.34 4.42 1.39
N LYS A 60 12.57 3.62 0.67
CA LYS A 60 12.22 3.84 -0.74
C LYS A 60 10.71 4.00 -0.90
N ALA A 61 10.30 4.80 -1.87
CA ALA A 61 8.89 4.95 -2.20
C ALA A 61 8.72 5.19 -3.70
N LYS A 62 7.70 4.58 -4.31
CA LYS A 62 7.18 5.01 -5.61
C LYS A 62 5.85 5.72 -5.42
N ILE A 63 5.73 6.92 -5.98
CA ILE A 63 4.61 7.80 -5.66
C ILE A 63 4.30 8.81 -6.76
N TRP A 64 3.03 9.18 -6.88
CA TRP A 64 2.61 10.34 -7.64
C TRP A 64 2.77 11.62 -6.82
N VAL A 65 3.53 12.57 -7.37
CA VAL A 65 3.59 13.96 -6.92
C VAL A 65 2.80 14.81 -7.91
N LYS A 66 1.82 15.56 -7.41
CA LYS A 66 1.02 16.51 -8.17
C LYS A 66 1.52 17.92 -7.88
N ASN A 67 1.87 18.67 -8.92
CA ASN A 67 2.07 20.11 -8.87
C ASN A 67 0.82 20.77 -9.46
N THR A 68 0.17 21.65 -8.70
CA THR A 68 -0.92 22.51 -9.16
C THR A 68 -0.46 23.97 -9.20
N VAL A 69 -0.61 24.62 -10.35
CA VAL A 69 -0.22 26.01 -10.58
C VAL A 69 -1.46 26.91 -10.49
N ASN A 70 -1.48 27.81 -9.51
CA ASN A 70 -2.57 28.76 -9.33
C ASN A 70 -2.42 29.96 -10.30
N ILE A 71 -3.11 29.88 -11.43
CA ILE A 71 -3.16 30.95 -12.45
C ILE A 71 -4.49 31.72 -12.32
N SER A 72 -4.43 33.05 -12.22
CA SER A 72 -5.63 33.89 -12.03
C SER A 72 -6.55 33.95 -13.27
N LYS A 73 -6.01 33.77 -14.47
CA LYS A 73 -6.76 33.75 -15.75
C LYS A 73 -6.12 32.74 -16.73
N PRO A 74 -6.34 31.42 -16.54
CA PRO A 74 -5.72 30.40 -17.38
C PRO A 74 -6.31 30.39 -18.79
N LYS A 75 -5.45 30.36 -19.81
CA LYS A 75 -5.82 30.10 -21.20
C LYS A 75 -6.04 28.60 -21.42
N LEU A 76 -6.69 28.25 -22.54
CA LEU A 76 -7.10 26.88 -22.85
C LEU A 76 -5.94 25.85 -22.86
N ASN A 77 -4.73 26.30 -23.18
CA ASN A 77 -3.54 25.45 -23.30
C ASN A 77 -2.55 25.65 -22.15
N ASP A 78 -2.89 26.47 -21.15
CA ASP A 78 -2.03 26.66 -19.99
C ASP A 78 -2.03 25.36 -19.18
N VAL A 79 -0.83 24.87 -18.87
CA VAL A 79 -0.65 23.76 -17.95
C VAL A 79 -0.92 24.29 -16.54
N VAL A 80 -1.93 23.72 -15.89
CA VAL A 80 -2.30 24.09 -14.51
C VAL A 80 -2.03 22.96 -13.52
N GLU A 81 -1.81 21.75 -14.01
CA GLU A 81 -1.52 20.59 -13.19
C GLU A 81 -0.50 19.68 -13.88
N VAL A 82 0.48 19.20 -13.13
CA VAL A 82 1.45 18.19 -13.56
C VAL A 82 1.48 17.08 -12.53
N LYS A 83 1.27 15.84 -12.95
CA LYS A 83 1.47 14.65 -12.13
C LYS A 83 2.75 13.96 -12.56
N THR A 84 3.65 13.71 -11.62
CA THR A 84 4.92 13.05 -11.87
C THR A 84 5.04 11.83 -10.97
N TYR A 85 5.27 10.66 -11.57
CA TYR A 85 5.51 9.43 -10.85
C TYR A 85 7.00 9.28 -10.60
N PHE A 86 7.38 9.24 -9.33
CA PHE A 86 8.76 9.14 -8.89
C PHE A 86 9.04 7.78 -8.26
N ASP A 87 10.29 7.34 -8.39
CA ASP A 87 10.94 6.36 -7.51
C ASP A 87 11.98 7.10 -6.67
N ILE A 88 11.74 7.14 -5.36
CA ILE A 88 12.51 7.88 -4.37
C ILE A 88 13.30 6.89 -3.54
N ALA A 89 14.60 7.12 -3.39
CA ALA A 89 15.47 6.31 -2.55
C ALA A 89 16.25 7.21 -1.60
N CYS A 90 15.79 7.28 -0.34
CA CYS A 90 16.25 8.26 0.65
C CYS A 90 17.71 8.07 1.02
N LYS A 91 18.15 6.83 1.24
CA LYS A 91 19.56 6.52 1.57
C LYS A 91 20.52 6.90 0.44
N GLN A 92 20.09 6.73 -0.81
CA GLN A 92 20.89 7.03 -2.00
C GLN A 92 20.76 8.49 -2.47
N ARG A 93 19.94 9.31 -1.78
CA ARG A 93 19.57 10.66 -2.20
C ARG A 93 19.14 10.74 -3.67
N ALA A 94 18.38 9.75 -4.11
CA ALA A 94 17.97 9.61 -5.50
C ALA A 94 16.47 9.90 -5.67
N LEU A 95 16.15 10.71 -6.66
CA LEU A 95 14.79 10.99 -7.11
C LEU A 95 14.70 10.65 -8.60
N ASN A 96 14.11 9.51 -8.94
CA ASN A 96 14.04 9.02 -10.31
C ASN A 96 12.65 9.30 -10.90
N LEU A 97 12.56 10.10 -11.95
CA LEU A 97 11.31 10.32 -12.68
C LEU A 97 11.02 9.11 -13.57
N ILE A 98 9.89 8.45 -13.34
CA ILE A 98 9.39 7.32 -14.13
C ILE A 98 8.39 7.78 -15.20
N SER A 99 7.48 8.68 -14.84
CA SER A 99 6.42 9.14 -15.73
C SER A 99 6.00 10.56 -15.35
N MET A 100 5.49 11.32 -16.31
CA MET A 100 4.92 12.64 -16.11
C MET A 100 3.73 12.86 -17.04
N VAL A 101 2.67 13.48 -16.54
CA VAL A 101 1.50 13.89 -17.32
C VAL A 101 1.12 15.32 -16.94
N SER A 102 0.98 16.19 -17.93
CA SER A 102 0.55 17.58 -17.77
C SER A 102 -0.90 17.75 -18.23
N TYR A 103 -1.67 18.50 -17.47
CA TYR A 103 -3.08 18.76 -17.70
C TYR A 103 -3.36 20.27 -17.79
N ASN A 104 -4.34 20.63 -18.61
CA ASN A 104 -4.86 21.98 -18.66
C ASN A 104 -6.03 22.20 -17.68
N ASN A 105 -6.56 23.42 -17.65
CA ASN A 105 -7.69 23.81 -16.80
C ASN A 105 -9.00 23.06 -17.06
N LYS A 106 -9.10 22.27 -18.13
CA LYS A 106 -10.24 21.37 -18.42
C LYS A 106 -9.93 19.91 -18.06
N ASN A 107 -8.86 19.66 -17.31
CA ASN A 107 -8.36 18.33 -16.97
C ASN A 107 -8.04 17.47 -18.22
N LYS A 108 -7.71 18.12 -19.34
CA LYS A 108 -7.28 17.41 -20.56
C LYS A 108 -5.77 17.28 -20.56
N VAL A 109 -5.28 16.11 -20.96
CA VAL A 109 -3.85 15.86 -21.14
C VAL A 109 -3.30 16.77 -22.23
N VAL A 110 -2.33 17.60 -21.87
CA VAL A 110 -1.59 18.49 -22.77
C VAL A 110 -0.33 17.79 -23.26
N LYS A 111 0.36 17.09 -22.35
CA LYS A 111 1.62 16.40 -22.63
C LYS A 111 1.77 15.20 -21.70
N SER A 112 2.34 14.12 -22.21
CA SER A 112 2.83 13.02 -21.38
C SER A 112 4.29 12.75 -21.71
N PHE A 113 5.01 12.21 -20.74
CA PHE A 113 6.42 11.89 -20.86
C PHE A 113 6.73 10.64 -20.04
N ASN A 114 7.12 9.57 -20.75
CA ASN A 114 7.46 8.26 -20.18
C ASN A 114 8.82 7.85 -20.76
N PRO A 115 9.93 8.20 -20.10
CA PRO A 115 11.24 7.79 -20.59
C PRO A 115 11.38 6.26 -20.53
N SER A 116 12.13 5.68 -21.48
CA SER A 116 12.37 4.23 -21.52
C SER A 116 13.19 3.74 -20.31
N THR A 117 13.97 4.63 -19.71
CA THR A 117 14.67 4.43 -18.44
C THR A 117 14.33 5.57 -17.48
N PRO A 118 14.14 5.30 -16.17
CA PRO A 118 13.88 6.35 -15.21
C PRO A 118 14.96 7.43 -15.23
N LEU A 119 14.55 8.70 -15.31
CA LEU A 119 15.48 9.82 -15.34
C LEU A 119 15.86 10.22 -13.92
N LYS A 120 17.15 10.10 -13.60
CA LYS A 120 17.67 10.53 -12.32
C LYS A 120 17.66 12.05 -12.21
N ILE A 121 16.96 12.57 -11.22
CA ILE A 121 16.96 13.97 -10.81
C ILE A 121 17.82 14.10 -9.55
N ASN A 122 18.71 15.08 -9.54
CA ASN A 122 19.51 15.37 -8.36
C ASN A 122 18.66 16.14 -7.34
N ALA A 123 18.57 15.61 -6.11
CA ALA A 123 17.93 16.28 -4.98
C ALA A 123 18.88 17.32 -4.38
N ILE A 124 19.04 18.44 -5.08
CA ILE A 124 19.85 19.59 -4.65
C ILE A 124 19.03 20.42 -3.66
N PRO A 125 19.58 20.80 -2.48
CA PRO A 125 18.91 21.69 -1.53
C PRO A 125 18.36 22.95 -2.20
N GLU A 126 17.26 23.49 -1.67
CA GLU A 126 16.60 24.72 -2.14
C GLU A 126 16.02 24.65 -3.56
N THR A 127 16.08 23.50 -4.23
CA THR A 127 15.35 23.25 -5.48
C THR A 127 14.02 22.54 -5.20
N VAL A 128 13.09 22.59 -6.16
CA VAL A 128 11.86 21.77 -6.12
C VAL A 128 12.17 20.30 -5.85
N GLY A 129 13.18 19.73 -6.52
CA GLY A 129 13.61 18.35 -6.29
C GLY A 129 14.16 18.12 -4.88
N GLY A 130 14.86 19.10 -4.31
CA GLY A 130 15.32 19.09 -2.92
C GLY A 130 14.18 19.14 -1.91
N ASN A 131 13.17 19.98 -2.15
CA ASN A 131 12.00 20.14 -1.28
C ASN A 131 11.11 18.88 -1.31
N ILE A 132 10.88 18.28 -2.48
CA ILE A 132 10.21 16.98 -2.60
C ILE A 132 11.00 15.93 -1.81
N PHE A 133 12.31 15.87 -1.99
CA PHE A 133 13.14 14.91 -1.30
C PHE A 133 13.10 15.10 0.22
N HIS A 134 13.17 16.34 0.71
CA HIS A 134 13.06 16.66 2.13
C HIS A 134 11.71 16.22 2.70
N ALA A 135 10.60 16.66 2.10
CA ALA A 135 9.26 16.32 2.56
C ALA A 135 9.01 14.80 2.57
N MET A 136 9.53 14.08 1.58
CA MET A 136 9.36 12.63 1.52
C MET A 136 10.27 11.90 2.50
N CYS A 137 11.58 12.20 2.50
CA CYS A 137 12.58 11.41 3.19
C CYS A 137 12.88 11.85 4.62
N GLN A 138 12.53 13.08 5.00
CA GLN A 138 12.76 13.60 6.36
C GLN A 138 11.45 13.71 7.15
N ASP A 139 10.32 13.93 6.48
CA ASP A 139 9.04 14.09 7.16
C ASP A 139 8.13 12.87 6.98
N LEU A 140 7.69 12.60 5.74
CA LEU A 140 6.60 11.65 5.48
C LEU A 140 6.99 10.19 5.70
N ILE A 141 8.06 9.70 5.05
CA ILE A 141 8.50 8.30 5.18
C ILE A 141 8.90 7.98 6.63
N PRO A 142 9.65 8.84 7.35
CA PRO A 142 9.91 8.63 8.78
C PRO A 142 8.63 8.61 9.62
N ALA A 143 7.70 9.56 9.41
CA ALA A 143 6.42 9.56 10.13
C ALA A 143 5.59 8.30 9.86
N MET A 144 5.59 7.79 8.62
CA MET A 144 4.96 6.52 8.25
C MET A 144 5.68 5.32 8.85
N LYS A 145 7.01 5.35 8.94
CA LYS A 145 7.80 4.29 9.60
C LYS A 145 7.40 4.13 11.05
N ASP A 146 6.98 5.20 11.71
CA ASP A 146 6.50 5.15 13.08
C ASP A 146 5.01 4.82 13.21
N GLN A 147 4.24 4.81 12.10
CA GLN A 147 2.83 4.43 12.11
C GLN A 147 2.65 2.90 12.24
N PRO A 148 1.87 2.45 13.25
CA PRO A 148 1.64 1.03 13.49
C PRO A 148 1.02 0.27 12.30
N PHE A 149 0.09 0.91 11.59
CA PHE A 149 -0.52 0.32 10.38
C PHE A 149 0.53 0.03 9.30
N GLU A 150 1.43 0.98 9.04
CA GLU A 150 2.44 0.86 8.00
C GLU A 150 3.51 -0.18 8.35
N LYS A 151 3.90 -0.27 9.63
CA LYS A 151 4.75 -1.37 10.14
C LYS A 151 4.10 -2.73 9.91
N PHE A 152 2.80 -2.85 10.20
CA PHE A 152 2.04 -4.07 9.97
C PHE A 152 1.97 -4.41 8.48
N THR A 153 1.50 -3.50 7.64
CA THR A 153 1.36 -3.72 6.19
C THR A 153 2.69 -4.09 5.54
N SER A 154 3.78 -3.39 5.86
CA SER A 154 5.12 -3.72 5.35
C SER A 154 5.59 -5.13 5.74
N SER A 155 5.32 -5.55 6.98
CA SER A 155 5.68 -6.91 7.44
C SER A 155 4.90 -8.01 6.70
N VAL A 156 3.62 -7.78 6.43
CA VAL A 156 2.77 -8.71 5.66
C VAL A 156 3.26 -8.83 4.22
N ILE A 157 3.58 -7.72 3.55
CA ILE A 157 4.08 -7.70 2.17
C ILE A 157 5.40 -8.48 2.06
N LYS A 158 6.34 -8.28 3.00
CA LYS A 158 7.61 -9.03 3.02
C LYS A 158 7.40 -10.52 3.20
N THR A 159 6.44 -10.90 4.03
CA THR A 159 6.11 -12.31 4.26
C THR A 159 5.51 -12.94 3.02
N ASP A 160 4.55 -12.27 2.37
CA ASP A 160 3.96 -12.69 1.09
C ASP A 160 5.03 -12.91 0.01
N GLN A 161 5.94 -11.94 -0.14
CA GLN A 161 7.05 -12.04 -1.09
C GLN A 161 8.00 -13.20 -0.76
N CYS A 162 8.34 -13.41 0.51
CA CYS A 162 9.15 -14.56 0.93
C CYS A 162 8.48 -15.88 0.58
N LEU A 163 7.18 -16.02 0.84
CA LEU A 163 6.41 -17.24 0.54
C LEU A 163 6.41 -17.52 -0.96
N LYS A 164 6.16 -16.50 -1.78
CA LYS A 164 6.23 -16.58 -3.24
C LYS A 164 7.61 -17.05 -3.72
N ASP A 165 8.68 -16.44 -3.20
CA ASP A 165 10.05 -16.77 -3.60
C ASP A 165 10.46 -18.17 -3.14
N ALA A 166 10.03 -18.59 -1.94
CA ALA A 166 10.24 -19.94 -1.44
C ALA A 166 9.60 -20.99 -2.34
N VAL A 167 8.32 -20.80 -2.70
CA VAL A 167 7.61 -21.68 -3.63
C VAL A 167 8.32 -21.72 -4.97
N ASN A 168 8.58 -20.57 -5.58
CA ASN A 168 9.22 -20.49 -6.90
C ASN A 168 10.59 -21.16 -6.94
N SER A 169 11.39 -21.04 -5.87
CA SER A 169 12.71 -21.65 -5.78
C SER A 169 12.70 -23.19 -5.70
N LYS A 170 11.56 -23.80 -5.33
CA LYS A 170 11.44 -25.25 -5.10
C LYS A 170 10.41 -25.96 -5.96
N ARG A 171 9.54 -25.22 -6.69
CA ARG A 171 8.40 -25.72 -7.46
C ARG A 171 8.73 -26.86 -8.43
N TYR A 172 9.91 -26.84 -9.05
CA TYR A 172 10.36 -27.89 -9.98
C TYR A 172 11.08 -29.07 -9.32
N SER A 173 11.44 -28.94 -8.05
CA SER A 173 12.18 -29.95 -7.28
C SER A 173 11.32 -30.70 -6.26
N VAL A 174 10.11 -30.22 -5.99
CA VAL A 174 9.17 -30.79 -5.00
C VAL A 174 7.79 -30.93 -5.65
N ALA A 175 7.41 -32.15 -6.00
CA ALA A 175 6.13 -32.44 -6.65
C ALA A 175 4.93 -32.46 -5.68
N ASN A 176 5.18 -32.69 -4.38
CA ASN A 176 4.13 -32.72 -3.37
C ASN A 176 3.81 -31.29 -2.89
N LYS A 177 2.58 -30.84 -3.16
CA LYS A 177 2.08 -29.50 -2.81
C LYS A 177 2.15 -29.20 -1.31
N ASN A 178 1.78 -30.15 -0.45
CA ASN A 178 1.84 -29.98 1.01
C ASN A 178 3.28 -29.82 1.49
N LYS A 179 4.19 -30.64 0.95
CA LYS A 179 5.62 -30.52 1.27
C LYS A 179 6.21 -29.17 0.82
N LEU A 180 5.76 -28.65 -0.33
CA LEU A 180 6.18 -27.33 -0.81
C LEU A 180 5.66 -26.20 0.09
N LYS A 181 4.43 -26.35 0.60
CA LYS A 181 3.80 -25.45 1.58
C LYS A 181 4.59 -25.43 2.90
N ASP A 182 4.90 -26.60 3.46
CA ASP A 182 5.66 -26.72 4.71
C ASP A 182 7.05 -26.07 4.60
N ILE A 183 7.76 -26.30 3.49
CA ILE A 183 9.08 -25.69 3.23
C ILE A 183 8.98 -24.16 3.17
N ALA A 184 7.93 -23.63 2.52
CA ALA A 184 7.73 -22.19 2.41
C ALA A 184 7.45 -21.56 3.78
N LEU A 185 6.57 -22.19 4.58
CA LEU A 185 6.24 -21.74 5.94
C LEU A 185 7.46 -21.80 6.86
N GLU A 186 8.24 -22.88 6.82
CA GLU A 186 9.46 -23.04 7.62
C GLU A 186 10.49 -21.97 7.26
N LYS A 187 10.75 -21.77 5.96
CA LYS A 187 11.72 -20.78 5.47
C LYS A 187 11.34 -19.34 5.87
N CYS A 188 10.05 -19.03 5.88
CA CYS A 188 9.55 -17.68 6.14
C CYS A 188 9.06 -17.47 7.58
N ASN A 189 9.31 -18.42 8.49
CA ASN A 189 8.78 -18.40 9.88
C ASN A 189 9.14 -17.12 10.66
N SER A 190 10.35 -16.59 10.50
CA SER A 190 10.74 -15.34 11.16
C SER A 190 9.92 -14.14 10.69
N LEU A 191 9.62 -14.05 9.39
CA LEU A 191 8.79 -12.99 8.80
C LEU A 191 7.31 -13.17 9.15
N LEU A 192 6.82 -14.40 9.22
CA LEU A 192 5.49 -14.73 9.72
C LEU A 192 5.31 -14.24 11.17
N ASN A 193 6.25 -14.58 12.06
CA ASN A 193 6.21 -14.12 13.45
C ASN A 193 6.29 -12.60 13.57
N ASN A 194 7.10 -11.94 12.73
CA ASN A 194 7.14 -10.49 12.69
C ASN A 194 5.77 -9.91 12.31
N SER A 195 5.13 -10.44 11.27
CA SER A 195 3.79 -10.00 10.81
C SER A 195 2.72 -10.20 11.87
N TYR A 196 2.80 -11.30 12.63
CA TYR A 196 1.90 -11.54 13.76
C TYR A 196 2.08 -10.50 14.87
N ASN A 197 3.32 -10.20 15.24
CA ASN A 197 3.62 -9.29 16.33
C ASN A 197 3.24 -7.84 15.97
N THR A 198 3.56 -7.39 14.75
CA THR A 198 3.18 -6.06 14.27
C THR A 198 1.66 -5.94 14.10
N GLY A 199 0.97 -6.99 13.64
CA GLY A 199 -0.48 -7.02 13.52
C GLY A 199 -1.21 -6.96 14.86
N VAL A 200 -0.75 -7.71 15.86
CA VAL A 200 -1.29 -7.64 17.24
C VAL A 200 -1.04 -6.26 17.86
N SER A 201 0.15 -5.69 17.64
CA SER A 201 0.48 -4.34 18.11
C SER A 201 -0.43 -3.28 17.48
N TYR A 202 -0.60 -3.33 16.15
CA TYR A 202 -1.52 -2.44 15.43
C TYR A 202 -2.96 -2.55 15.96
N ALA A 203 -3.48 -3.78 16.09
CA ALA A 203 -4.84 -4.01 16.57
C ALA A 203 -5.06 -3.54 18.02
N SER A 204 -4.06 -3.66 18.90
CA SER A 204 -4.13 -3.10 20.27
C SER A 204 -4.22 -1.57 20.24
N ILE A 205 -3.45 -0.92 19.37
CA ILE A 205 -3.42 0.54 19.25
C ILE A 205 -4.76 1.05 18.70
N GLU A 206 -5.31 0.41 17.66
CA GLU A 206 -6.63 0.76 17.11
C GLU A 206 -7.76 0.58 18.12
N LYS A 207 -7.67 -0.46 18.97
CA LYS A 207 -8.64 -0.68 20.05
C LYS A 207 -8.52 0.36 21.17
N GLY A 208 -7.36 1.01 21.30
CA GLY A 208 -7.04 1.94 22.39
C GLY A 208 -6.71 1.27 23.73
N GLU A 209 -6.61 -0.06 23.76
CA GLU A 209 -6.26 -0.87 24.94
C GLU A 209 -5.54 -2.16 24.52
N ASN A 210 -4.86 -2.80 25.47
CA ASN A 210 -4.19 -4.07 25.21
C ASN A 210 -5.22 -5.16 24.84
N LEU A 211 -4.89 -5.97 23.83
CA LEU A 211 -5.67 -7.16 23.51
C LEU A 211 -5.52 -8.22 24.60
N THR A 212 -6.60 -8.95 24.86
CA THR A 212 -6.56 -10.22 25.58
C THR A 212 -5.79 -11.26 24.75
N ASP A 213 -5.31 -12.33 25.41
CA ASP A 213 -4.63 -13.42 24.71
C ASP A 213 -5.51 -14.03 23.62
N GLU A 214 -6.81 -14.20 23.88
CA GLU A 214 -7.77 -14.73 22.92
C GLU A 214 -7.92 -13.82 21.69
N GLU A 215 -8.06 -12.51 21.90
CA GLU A 215 -8.11 -11.53 20.81
C GLU A 215 -6.81 -11.50 20.00
N ALA A 216 -5.66 -11.56 20.67
CA ALA A 216 -4.37 -11.64 20.00
C ALA A 216 -4.24 -12.91 19.15
N GLN A 217 -4.71 -14.06 19.62
CA GLN A 217 -4.75 -15.30 18.83
C GLN A 217 -5.69 -15.18 17.63
N VAL A 218 -6.86 -14.54 17.79
CA VAL A 218 -7.78 -14.28 16.67
C VAL A 218 -7.12 -13.42 15.59
N VAL A 219 -6.39 -12.37 15.97
CA VAL A 219 -5.64 -11.54 15.01
C VAL A 219 -4.58 -12.35 14.28
N LYS A 220 -3.79 -13.15 15.00
CA LYS A 220 -2.78 -14.04 14.40
C LYS A 220 -3.39 -15.02 13.41
N LEU A 221 -4.50 -15.66 13.78
CA LEU A 221 -5.19 -16.62 12.93
C LEU A 221 -5.71 -15.97 11.64
N LYS A 222 -6.25 -14.75 11.71
CA LYS A 222 -6.68 -13.99 10.53
C LYS A 222 -5.52 -13.70 9.58
N ILE A 223 -4.37 -13.27 10.12
CA ILE A 223 -3.16 -13.01 9.33
C ILE A 223 -2.65 -14.31 8.69
N TYR A 224 -2.60 -15.40 9.46
CA TYR A 224 -2.20 -16.72 8.97
C TYR A 224 -3.09 -17.18 7.81
N ASN A 225 -4.41 -17.21 7.99
CA ASN A 225 -5.35 -17.66 6.96
C ASN A 225 -5.18 -16.85 5.66
N ARG A 226 -4.96 -15.53 5.77
CA ARG A 226 -4.79 -14.67 4.59
C ARG A 226 -3.50 -14.96 3.83
N LEU A 227 -2.39 -15.18 4.54
CA LEU A 227 -1.11 -15.54 3.93
C LEU A 227 -1.14 -16.98 3.39
N GLU A 228 -1.89 -17.85 4.03
CA GLU A 228 -2.11 -19.23 3.57
C GLU A 228 -2.90 -19.27 2.25
N GLU A 229 -3.97 -18.48 2.11
CA GLU A 229 -4.70 -18.32 0.84
C GLU A 229 -3.76 -17.89 -0.32
N LYS A 230 -2.84 -16.96 -0.05
CA LYS A 230 -1.84 -16.50 -1.03
C LYS A 230 -0.85 -17.61 -1.38
N LEU A 231 -0.38 -18.33 -0.38
CA LEU A 231 0.54 -19.46 -0.56
C LEU A 231 -0.10 -20.57 -1.40
N ASP A 232 -1.36 -20.91 -1.13
CA ASP A 232 -2.11 -21.89 -1.90
C ASP A 232 -2.27 -21.44 -3.36
N PHE A 233 -2.49 -20.16 -3.60
CA PHE A 233 -2.50 -19.58 -4.96
C PHE A 233 -1.16 -19.72 -5.68
N TYR A 234 -0.02 -19.55 -5.01
CA TYR A 234 1.30 -19.71 -5.64
C TYR A 234 1.64 -21.16 -5.99
N ILE A 235 1.06 -22.12 -5.28
CA ILE A 235 1.30 -23.57 -5.44
C ILE A 235 0.43 -24.18 -6.55
N GLN A 236 -0.68 -23.53 -6.94
CA GLN A 236 -1.50 -23.91 -8.09
C GLN A 236 -0.67 -23.88 -9.38
#